data_AF-A0A233RZZ9-F1
#
_entry.id   AF-A0A233RZZ9-F1
#
_cell.length_a   1.000
_cell.length_b   1.000
_cell.length_c   1.000
_cell.angle_alpha   90.00
_cell.angle_beta   90.00
_cell.angle_gamma   90.00
#
_symmetry.space_group_name_H-M   'P 1'
#
loop_
_entity.id
_entity.type
_entity.pdbx_description
1 polymer ?
#
loop_
_entity_poly.entity_id
_entity_poly.type
_entity_poly.pdbx_seq_one_letter_code
_entity_poly.pdbx_strand_id
1 'polypeptide(L)'
;MRYWHLDPLIDRAALGVTELLSNVHRHARPDKSCTVELELLVDRLTVSVRDHDPRLPVVADTTDASPLATCGRGLAMVAAMSESWGARPDGDDGKIVWFTLPATAVAHLQQPARSPRPTAEPQPVPRLTEVQPAPAPVAAAPTPVVAHAAAPAPARSAVPG
;
A
#
# COMPACT_ATOMS: atom_id res chain seq x y z
N MET A 1 19.48 -14.63 0.83
CA MET A 1 19.56 -13.29 0.20
C MET A 1 20.56 -13.24 -0.94
N ARG A 2 21.88 -13.26 -0.71
CA ARG A 2 22.88 -13.31 -1.81
C ARG A 2 22.74 -14.54 -2.72
N TYR A 3 22.47 -15.70 -2.11
CA TYR A 3 22.17 -16.94 -2.83
C TYR A 3 20.90 -16.84 -3.72
N TRP A 4 20.00 -15.89 -3.43
CA TRP A 4 18.78 -15.64 -4.20
C TRP A 4 18.88 -14.39 -5.09
N HIS A 5 20.07 -13.77 -5.19
CA HIS A 5 20.29 -12.54 -5.94
C HIS A 5 19.37 -11.36 -5.52
N LEU A 6 19.06 -11.28 -4.22
CA LEU A 6 18.23 -10.23 -3.62
C LEU A 6 19.07 -9.20 -2.83
N ASP A 7 20.27 -8.87 -3.32
CA ASP A 7 21.19 -7.93 -2.68
C ASP A 7 20.53 -6.59 -2.30
N PRO A 8 19.68 -5.97 -3.15
CA PRO A 8 19.02 -4.71 -2.82
C PRO A 8 18.02 -4.80 -1.65
N LEU A 9 17.61 -6.01 -1.25
CA LEU A 9 16.69 -6.22 -0.14
C LEU A 9 17.40 -6.50 1.18
N ILE A 10 18.73 -6.67 1.19
CA ILE A 10 19.48 -7.06 2.39
C ILE A 10 19.23 -6.07 3.54
N ASP A 11 19.38 -4.77 3.29
CA ASP A 11 19.27 -3.76 4.35
C ASP A 11 17.84 -3.69 4.92
N ARG A 12 16.82 -3.74 4.04
CA ARG A 12 15.40 -3.75 4.47
C ARG A 12 15.04 -5.01 5.24
N ALA A 13 15.49 -6.17 4.76
CA ALA A 13 15.25 -7.45 5.43
C ALA A 13 15.96 -7.47 6.79
N ALA A 14 17.22 -7.03 6.86
CA ALA A 14 17.99 -6.99 8.10
C ALA A 14 17.37 -6.04 9.13
N LEU A 15 16.91 -4.87 8.70
CA LEU A 15 16.18 -3.93 9.55
C LEU A 15 14.90 -4.57 10.09
N GLY A 16 14.09 -5.20 9.24
CA GLY A 16 12.85 -5.84 9.66
C GLY A 16 13.07 -6.99 10.64
N VAL A 17 14.07 -7.84 10.37
CA VAL A 17 14.47 -8.89 11.30
C VAL A 17 14.91 -8.30 12.63
N THR A 18 15.72 -7.24 12.63
CA THR A 18 16.20 -6.61 13.88
C THR A 18 15.07 -6.06 14.73
N GLU A 19 14.07 -5.42 14.11
CA GLU A 19 12.89 -4.92 14.82
C GLU A 19 12.03 -6.06 15.38
N LEU A 20 11.82 -7.13 14.62
CA LEU A 20 11.07 -8.29 15.10
C LEU A 20 11.81 -9.03 16.23
N LEU A 21 13.12 -9.24 16.12
CA LEU A 21 13.93 -9.85 17.17
C LEU A 21 13.99 -8.98 18.43
N SER A 22 14.05 -7.66 18.27
CA SER A 22 13.96 -6.72 19.39
C SER A 22 12.61 -6.79 20.10
N ASN A 23 11.53 -7.06 19.37
CA ASN A 23 10.22 -7.31 19.96
C ASN A 23 10.16 -8.63 20.73
N VAL A 24 10.69 -9.72 20.16
CA VAL A 24 10.82 -11.00 20.89
C VAL A 24 11.61 -10.79 22.18
N HIS A 25 12.79 -10.18 22.08
CA HIS A 25 13.66 -9.93 23.22
C HIS A 25 12.94 -9.14 24.33
N ARG A 26 12.21 -8.07 23.99
CA ARG A 26 11.49 -7.24 24.97
C ARG A 26 10.24 -7.90 25.54
N HIS A 27 9.46 -8.60 24.70
CA HIS A 27 8.07 -8.93 25.05
C HIS A 27 7.80 -10.41 25.25
N ALA A 28 8.51 -11.31 24.56
CA ALA A 28 8.23 -12.75 24.59
C ALA A 28 8.42 -13.34 25.98
N ARG A 29 7.49 -14.20 26.39
CA ARG A 29 7.51 -14.98 27.62
C ARG A 29 6.93 -16.37 27.30
N PRO A 30 7.38 -17.45 27.96
CA PRO A 30 8.29 -17.47 29.11
C PRO A 30 9.77 -17.26 28.75
N ASP A 31 10.18 -17.60 27.53
CA ASP A 31 11.56 -17.49 27.07
C ASP A 31 11.70 -16.54 25.86
N LYS A 32 12.94 -16.39 25.37
CA LYS A 32 13.29 -15.52 24.23
C LYS A 32 13.67 -16.31 22.97
N SER A 33 13.42 -17.62 22.98
CA SER A 33 13.67 -18.47 21.83
C SER A 33 12.73 -18.08 20.70
N CYS A 34 13.27 -17.97 19.51
CA CYS A 34 12.50 -17.73 18.31
C CYS A 34 13.17 -18.38 17.10
N THR A 35 12.36 -18.62 16.07
CA THR A 35 12.83 -19.11 14.78
C THR A 35 12.58 -18.03 13.73
N VAL A 36 13.61 -17.72 12.95
CA VAL A 36 13.51 -16.82 11.80
C VAL A 36 13.46 -17.66 10.54
N GLU A 37 12.43 -17.47 9.73
CA GLU A 37 12.22 -18.16 8.46
C GLU A 37 12.17 -17.13 7.32
N LEU A 38 12.87 -17.43 6.23
CA LEU A 38 12.85 -16.63 5.01
C LEU A 38 12.32 -17.53 3.89
N GLU A 39 11.23 -17.11 3.27
CA GLU A 39 10.57 -17.81 2.18
C GLU A 39 10.55 -16.92 0.94
N LEU A 40 11.00 -17.43 -0.19
CA LEU A 40 10.99 -16.72 -1.47
C LEU A 40 10.00 -17.39 -2.42
N LEU A 41 8.91 -16.69 -2.75
CA LEU A 41 7.96 -17.11 -3.78
C LEU A 41 8.01 -16.11 -4.93
N VAL A 42 8.36 -16.57 -6.13
CA VAL A 42 8.35 -15.82 -7.41
C VAL A 42 8.91 -14.39 -7.32
N ASP A 43 8.13 -13.42 -6.84
CA ASP A 43 8.38 -11.99 -6.76
C ASP A 43 8.24 -11.42 -5.34
N ARG A 44 8.23 -12.27 -4.31
CA ARG A 44 8.00 -11.90 -2.91
C ARG A 44 8.90 -12.66 -1.96
N LEU A 45 9.61 -11.92 -1.12
CA LEU A 45 10.32 -12.45 0.04
C LEU A 45 9.45 -12.26 1.27
N THR A 46 9.08 -13.34 1.93
CA THR A 46 8.43 -13.34 3.24
C THR A 46 9.47 -13.61 4.31
N VAL A 47 9.48 -12.79 5.35
CA VAL A 47 10.30 -13.00 6.55
C VAL A 47 9.35 -13.21 7.72
N SER A 48 9.50 -14.32 8.42
CA SER A 48 8.66 -14.72 9.55
C SER A 48 9.53 -14.92 10.79
N VAL A 49 9.03 -14.46 11.94
CA VAL A 49 9.62 -14.73 13.25
C VAL A 49 8.56 -15.40 14.12
N ARG A 50 8.85 -16.66 14.50
CA ARG A 50 8.03 -17.45 15.42
C ARG A 50 8.60 -17.35 16.82
N ASP A 51 7.77 -17.08 17.82
CA ASP A 51 8.13 -17.18 19.25
C ASP A 51 7.08 -17.98 20.05
N HIS A 52 7.41 -18.31 21.31
CA HIS A 52 6.58 -19.13 22.20
C HIS A 52 5.58 -18.34 23.06
N ASP A 53 5.23 -17.12 22.63
CA ASP A 53 4.30 -16.26 23.36
C ASP A 53 3.03 -16.03 22.52
N PRO A 54 1.87 -16.55 22.93
CA PRO A 54 0.64 -16.47 22.14
C PRO A 54 0.06 -15.04 22.06
N ARG A 55 0.59 -14.08 22.81
CA ARG A 55 0.10 -12.69 22.82
C ARG A 55 0.51 -11.99 21.53
N LEU A 56 -0.47 -11.75 20.67
CA LEU A 56 -0.29 -10.99 19.43
C LEU A 56 0.18 -9.56 19.74
N PRO A 57 1.10 -9.01 18.93
CA PRO A 57 1.56 -7.65 19.10
C PRO A 57 0.43 -6.64 18.83
N VAL A 58 0.36 -5.60 19.66
CA VAL A 58 -0.53 -4.45 19.44
C VAL A 58 0.28 -3.36 18.75
N VAL A 59 -0.24 -2.85 17.62
CA VAL A 59 0.32 -1.64 16.99
C VAL A 59 -0.11 -0.46 17.85
N ALA A 60 0.86 0.26 18.41
CA ALA A 60 0.55 1.52 19.07
C ALA A 60 0.19 2.57 18.01
N ASP A 61 -0.95 3.24 18.18
CA ASP A 61 -1.26 4.42 17.40
C ASP A 61 -0.21 5.48 17.69
N THR A 62 0.52 5.88 16.65
CA THR A 62 1.65 6.83 16.76
C THR A 62 1.21 8.23 17.17
N THR A 63 -0.10 8.51 17.17
CA THR A 63 -0.70 9.78 17.59
C THR A 63 -0.59 10.03 19.10
N ASP A 64 -0.60 8.96 19.91
CA ASP A 64 -0.56 9.05 21.39
C ASP A 64 0.82 8.72 21.99
N ALA A 65 1.78 8.33 21.16
CA ALA A 65 3.13 8.03 21.59
C ALA A 65 3.96 9.32 21.70
N SER A 66 4.54 9.56 22.88
CA SER A 66 5.53 10.65 23.06
C SER A 66 6.62 10.58 21.98
N PRO A 67 7.12 11.72 21.46
CA PRO A 67 8.24 11.77 20.52
C PRO A 67 9.53 11.12 21.05
N LEU A 68 9.59 10.78 22.34
CA LEU A 68 10.69 10.08 22.99
C LEU A 68 10.36 8.62 23.36
N ALA A 69 9.14 8.16 23.13
CA ALA A 69 8.75 6.77 23.37
C ALA A 69 9.41 5.84 22.33
N THR A 70 10.25 4.92 22.81
CA THR A 70 10.95 3.88 22.02
C THR A 70 10.15 2.59 21.88
N CYS A 71 9.05 2.45 22.62
CA CYS A 71 8.10 1.34 22.49
C CYS A 71 7.15 1.57 21.30
N GLY A 72 6.82 0.51 20.56
CA GLY A 72 5.84 0.56 19.45
C GLY A 72 6.37 1.00 18.08
N ARG A 73 7.53 1.66 18.00
CA ARG A 73 8.10 2.12 16.71
C ARG A 73 8.54 0.99 15.77
N GLY A 74 9.01 -0.12 16.32
CA GLY A 74 9.57 -1.21 15.52
C GLY A 74 8.56 -1.81 14.53
N LEU A 75 7.33 -2.07 14.99
CA LEU A 75 6.27 -2.55 14.10
C LEU A 75 5.78 -1.48 13.13
N ALA A 76 5.75 -0.22 13.54
CA ALA A 76 5.43 0.88 12.62
C ALA A 76 6.48 1.01 11.50
N MET A 77 7.76 0.79 11.82
CA MET A 77 8.84 0.77 10.83
C MET A 77 8.74 -0.44 9.90
N VAL A 78 8.49 -1.64 10.44
CA VAL A 78 8.18 -2.84 9.66
C VAL A 78 7.00 -2.58 8.73
N ALA A 79 5.92 -1.98 9.24
CA ALA A 79 4.75 -1.62 8.44
C ALA A 79 5.11 -0.64 7.31
N ALA A 80 5.89 0.40 7.60
CA ALA A 80 6.24 1.43 6.62
C ALA A 80 7.14 0.92 5.49
N MET A 81 8.01 -0.06 5.76
CA MET A 81 8.96 -0.57 4.76
C MET A 81 8.50 -1.84 4.04
N SER A 82 7.41 -2.47 4.47
CA SER A 82 6.95 -3.74 3.92
C SER A 82 5.80 -3.54 2.94
N GLU A 83 5.66 -4.45 1.99
CA GLU A 83 4.50 -4.48 1.11
C GLU A 83 3.25 -4.95 1.86
N SER A 84 3.43 -5.93 2.74
CA SER A 84 2.43 -6.42 3.68
C SER A 84 3.15 -6.92 4.93
N TRP A 85 2.45 -6.93 6.05
CA TRP A 85 2.94 -7.48 7.31
C TRP A 85 1.75 -7.94 8.15
N GLY A 86 2.01 -8.76 9.16
CA GLY A 86 0.96 -9.18 10.07
C GLY A 86 1.48 -10.05 11.21
N ALA A 87 0.54 -10.48 12.04
CA ALA A 87 0.78 -11.46 13.09
C ALA A 87 -0.36 -12.47 13.12
N ARG A 88 -0.04 -13.74 13.35
CA ARG A 88 -1.03 -14.81 13.50
C ARG A 88 -0.64 -15.77 14.62
N PRO A 89 -1.61 -16.40 15.30
CA PRO A 89 -1.32 -17.49 16.22
C PRO A 89 -0.60 -18.66 15.53
N ASP A 90 0.18 -19.39 16.29
CA ASP A 90 0.87 -20.59 15.85
C ASP A 90 0.73 -21.71 16.90
N GLY A 91 -0.41 -22.41 16.81
CA GLY A 91 -0.88 -23.29 17.89
C GLY A 91 -1.35 -22.49 19.11
N ASP A 92 -1.37 -23.16 20.26
CA ASP A 92 -1.83 -22.58 21.52
C ASP A 92 -0.75 -21.76 22.25
N ASP A 93 0.53 -22.05 21.97
CA ASP A 93 1.68 -21.55 22.74
C ASP A 93 2.63 -20.69 21.89
N GLY A 94 2.14 -20.02 20.85
CA GLY A 94 3.02 -19.24 20.01
C GLY A 94 2.33 -18.31 19.04
N LYS A 95 3.16 -17.50 18.40
CA LYS A 95 2.74 -16.63 17.31
C LYS A 95 3.82 -16.53 16.26
N ILE A 96 3.39 -16.16 15.06
CA ILE A 96 4.25 -15.78 13.96
C ILE A 96 3.97 -14.33 13.62
N VAL A 97 5.00 -13.50 13.68
CA VAL A 97 4.99 -12.13 13.14
C VAL A 97 5.79 -12.13 11.86
N TRP A 98 5.23 -11.55 10.79
CA TRP A 98 5.81 -11.64 9.46
C TRP A 98 5.71 -10.33 8.70
N PHE A 99 6.57 -10.17 7.70
CA PHE A 99 6.50 -9.10 6.73
C PHE A 99 6.99 -9.56 5.35
N THR A 100 6.56 -8.87 4.30
CA THR A 100 6.92 -9.18 2.92
C THR A 100 7.62 -8.02 2.25
N LEU A 101 8.63 -8.33 1.45
CA LEU A 101 9.32 -7.41 0.56
C LEU A 101 9.15 -7.85 -0.89
N PRO A 102 8.98 -6.91 -1.84
CA PRO A 102 8.93 -7.23 -3.26
C PRO A 102 10.30 -7.76 -3.70
N ALA A 103 10.34 -9.03 -4.08
CA ALA A 103 11.51 -9.74 -4.57
C ALA A 103 11.54 -9.86 -6.09
N THR A 104 10.82 -8.98 -6.81
CA THR A 104 11.14 -8.68 -8.20
C THR A 104 12.62 -8.35 -8.25
N ALA A 105 13.42 -9.34 -8.65
CA ALA A 105 14.83 -9.20 -8.93
C ALA A 105 14.96 -7.90 -9.70
N VAL A 106 15.84 -7.03 -9.24
CA VAL A 106 15.94 -5.66 -9.71
C VAL A 106 16.52 -5.67 -11.13
N ALA A 107 15.75 -6.16 -12.10
CA ALA A 107 15.92 -5.94 -13.53
C ALA A 107 15.93 -4.42 -13.83
N HIS A 108 15.47 -3.60 -12.88
CA HIS A 108 15.52 -2.15 -12.94
C HIS A 108 16.94 -1.55 -12.81
N LEU A 109 17.92 -2.24 -12.23
CA LEU A 109 19.33 -1.75 -12.24
C LEU A 109 20.04 -2.06 -13.56
N GLN A 110 19.43 -2.89 -14.41
CA GLN A 110 19.89 -3.17 -15.78
C GLN A 110 19.11 -2.40 -16.84
N GLN A 111 18.23 -1.46 -16.46
CA GLN A 111 17.74 -0.50 -17.43
C GLN A 111 18.84 0.54 -17.60
N PRO A 112 19.64 0.53 -18.70
CA PRO A 112 20.54 1.64 -18.95
C PRO A 112 19.71 2.89 -18.88
N ALA A 113 20.18 3.88 -18.12
CA ALA A 113 19.57 5.20 -18.06
C ALA A 113 19.17 5.57 -19.49
N ARG A 114 17.86 5.64 -19.76
CA ARG A 114 17.39 6.27 -21.00
C ARG A 114 18.09 7.62 -20.98
N SER A 115 19.07 7.79 -21.86
CA SER A 115 19.76 9.06 -21.99
C SER A 115 18.65 10.10 -22.10
N PRO A 116 18.71 11.22 -21.35
CA PRO A 116 17.83 12.32 -21.64
C PRO A 116 18.01 12.59 -23.12
N ARG A 117 16.95 12.43 -23.92
CA ARG A 117 17.00 12.93 -25.29
C ARG A 117 17.49 14.36 -25.19
N PRO A 118 18.49 14.78 -25.97
CA PRO A 118 18.82 16.18 -26.13
C PRO A 118 17.50 16.93 -26.31
N THR A 119 17.28 17.95 -25.49
CA THR A 119 16.18 18.90 -25.57
C THR A 119 15.82 19.10 -27.03
N ALA A 120 14.68 18.55 -27.45
CA ALA A 120 14.06 18.99 -28.68
C ALA A 120 13.87 20.50 -28.50
N GLU A 121 14.49 21.28 -29.37
CA GLU A 121 14.24 22.70 -29.50
C GLU A 121 12.71 22.94 -29.46
N PRO A 122 12.24 24.07 -28.90
CA PRO A 122 10.82 24.39 -28.89
C PRO A 122 10.29 24.32 -30.33
N GLN A 123 9.56 23.25 -30.63
CA GLN A 123 8.75 23.16 -31.83
C GLN A 123 7.79 24.36 -31.81
N PRO A 124 7.78 25.23 -32.83
CA PRO A 124 6.85 26.32 -32.88
C PRO A 124 5.45 25.72 -32.96
N VAL A 125 4.66 25.93 -31.90
CA VAL A 125 3.26 25.53 -31.86
C VAL A 125 2.55 26.10 -33.11
N PRO A 126 1.88 25.27 -33.92
CA PRO A 126 1.00 25.81 -34.94
C PRO A 126 -0.10 26.58 -34.22
N ARG A 127 -0.19 27.89 -34.48
CA ARG A 127 -1.31 28.73 -34.03
C ARG A 127 -2.60 28.08 -34.53
N LEU A 128 -3.41 27.60 -33.60
CA LEU A 128 -4.83 27.36 -33.86
C LEU A 128 -5.41 28.67 -34.38
N THR A 129 -5.79 28.68 -35.66
CA THR A 129 -6.50 29.80 -36.27
C THR A 129 -7.80 29.98 -35.50
N GLU A 130 -7.95 31.16 -34.91
CA GLU A 130 -9.18 31.62 -34.31
C GLU A 130 -10.28 31.60 -35.39
N VAL A 131 -11.25 30.69 -35.23
CA VAL A 131 -12.43 30.63 -36.09
C VAL A 131 -13.30 31.83 -35.73
N GLN A 132 -13.43 32.78 -36.67
CA GLN A 132 -14.40 33.86 -36.52
C GLN A 132 -15.82 33.31 -36.36
N PRO A 133 -16.63 33.80 -35.41
CA PRO A 133 -18.03 33.42 -35.31
C PRO A 133 -18.81 34.00 -36.49
N ALA A 134 -19.57 33.14 -37.18
CA ALA A 134 -20.52 33.53 -38.21
C ALA A 134 -21.67 34.39 -37.63
N PRO A 135 -22.24 35.34 -38.40
CA PRO A 135 -23.28 36.23 -37.90
C PRO A 135 -24.60 35.49 -37.63
N ALA A 136 -25.27 35.91 -36.55
CA ALA A 136 -26.56 35.37 -36.12
C ALA A 136 -27.68 35.66 -37.14
N PRO A 137 -28.59 34.71 -37.42
CA PRO A 137 -29.84 35.02 -38.08
C PRO A 137 -30.92 35.43 -37.07
N VAL A 138 -31.72 36.38 -37.54
CA VAL A 138 -32.75 37.16 -36.85
C VAL A 138 -33.98 36.30 -36.50
N ALA A 139 -34.65 36.67 -35.41
CA ALA A 139 -35.78 36.02 -34.77
C ALA A 139 -37.01 35.73 -35.67
N ALA A 140 -37.72 34.64 -35.35
CA ALA A 140 -39.14 34.46 -35.60
C ALA A 140 -39.82 33.78 -34.39
N ALA A 141 -41.02 34.25 -34.07
CA ALA A 141 -41.74 34.15 -32.79
C ALA A 141 -42.35 32.75 -32.44
N PRO A 142 -42.83 32.53 -31.19
CA PRO A 142 -43.18 31.21 -30.63
C PRO A 142 -44.70 30.91 -30.62
N THR A 143 -45.09 29.63 -30.54
CA THR A 143 -46.40 29.12 -30.03
C THR A 143 -46.29 27.60 -29.72
N PRO A 144 -47.23 26.95 -28.98
CA PRO A 144 -47.32 26.95 -27.52
C PRO A 144 -47.19 25.53 -26.88
N VAL A 145 -47.17 25.54 -25.56
CA VAL A 145 -47.04 24.43 -24.61
C VAL A 145 -48.30 23.54 -24.57
N VAL A 146 -48.12 22.22 -24.44
CA VAL A 146 -49.12 21.36 -23.77
C VAL A 146 -48.41 20.57 -22.67
N ALA A 147 -48.74 20.91 -21.42
CA ALA A 147 -48.37 20.19 -20.23
C ALA A 147 -49.34 19.02 -20.02
N HIS A 148 -48.84 17.88 -19.56
CA HIS A 148 -49.65 16.92 -18.81
C HIS A 148 -48.95 16.53 -17.52
N ALA A 149 -49.70 16.72 -16.43
CA ALA A 149 -49.27 16.67 -15.05
C ALA A 149 -49.32 15.25 -14.46
N ALA A 150 -48.32 14.97 -13.64
CA ALA A 150 -48.26 14.24 -12.36
C ALA A 150 -49.21 13.05 -12.03
N ALA A 151 -48.55 11.92 -11.71
CA ALA A 151 -48.67 11.05 -10.50
C ALA A 151 -50.00 10.29 -10.24
N PRO A 152 -50.05 9.22 -9.40
CA PRO A 152 -49.11 8.79 -8.35
C PRO A 152 -48.78 7.28 -8.26
N ALA A 153 -47.86 6.96 -7.33
CA ALA A 153 -47.49 5.62 -6.87
C ALA A 153 -48.58 4.93 -6.02
N PRO A 154 -48.45 3.62 -5.78
CA PRO A 154 -48.66 3.08 -4.44
C PRO A 154 -47.51 2.19 -3.94
N ALA A 155 -47.24 2.31 -2.64
CA ALA A 155 -46.32 1.52 -1.83
C ALA A 155 -46.93 0.19 -1.37
N ARG A 156 -46.12 -0.88 -1.26
CA ARG A 156 -46.23 -2.07 -0.37
C ARG A 156 -44.88 -2.82 -0.41
N SER A 157 -44.36 -3.53 0.57
CA SER A 157 -44.56 -3.75 2.01
C SER A 157 -43.36 -4.63 2.43
N ALA A 158 -42.97 -4.53 3.70
CA ALA A 158 -41.96 -5.34 4.36
C ALA A 158 -42.20 -6.87 4.28
N VAL A 159 -41.15 -7.68 4.51
CA VAL A 159 -40.92 -8.49 5.74
C VAL A 159 -39.50 -9.13 5.67
N PRO A 160 -38.74 -9.16 6.79
CA PRO A 160 -37.45 -9.84 6.92
C PRO A 160 -37.61 -11.32 7.33
N GLY A 161 -36.59 -12.12 7.04
CA GLY A 161 -36.33 -13.44 7.64
C GLY A 161 -34.95 -13.45 8.26
#